data_AF-A0A950S142-F1
#
_entry.id   AF-A0A950S142-F1
#
_cell.length_a   1.000
_cell.length_b   1.000
_cell.length_c   1.000
_cell.angle_alpha   90.00
_cell.angle_beta   90.00
_cell.angle_gamma   90.00
#
_symmetry.space_group_name_H-M   'P 1'
#
loop_
_entity.id
_entity.type
_entity.pdbx_description
1 polymer ?
#
loop_
_entity_poly.entity_id
_entity_poly.type
_entity_poly.pdbx_seq_one_letter_code
_entity_poly.pdbx_strand_id
1 'polypeptide(L)'
;MAGERFLTLADVAEVLNISASQTYALVRTKQLKAIKIGGRGQYRVEREQLEKYIARMYEETDQYLDAHPFAEIEGVDDVASGTQSNDVPEATG
;
A
#
# COMPACT_ATOMS: atom_id res chain seq x y z
N MET A 1 14.18 -7.38 -19.35
CA MET A 1 12.89 -6.68 -19.25
C MET A 1 13.07 -5.51 -18.29
N ALA A 2 13.14 -4.27 -18.78
CA ALA A 2 13.21 -3.12 -17.89
C ALA A 2 11.79 -2.81 -17.40
N GLY A 3 11.45 -3.27 -16.19
CA GLY A 3 10.17 -2.94 -15.55
C GLY A 3 10.07 -1.43 -15.33
N GLU A 4 8.87 -0.88 -15.40
CA GLU A 4 8.66 0.56 -15.24
C GLU A 4 9.25 1.04 -13.90
N ARG A 5 10.07 2.11 -13.98
CA ARG A 5 10.82 2.64 -12.82
C ARG A 5 9.89 3.32 -11.81
N PHE A 6 8.85 3.99 -12.29
CA PHE A 6 7.91 4.74 -11.47
C PHE A 6 6.52 4.12 -11.56
N LEU A 7 6.01 3.68 -10.42
CA LEU A 7 4.71 3.07 -10.24
C LEU A 7 3.67 4.13 -9.89
N THR A 8 2.44 3.93 -10.35
CA THR A 8 1.28 4.66 -9.84
C THR A 8 0.89 4.14 -8.46
N LEU A 9 0.06 4.88 -7.71
CA LEU A 9 -0.47 4.36 -6.45
C LEU A 9 -1.37 3.12 -6.66
N ALA A 10 -1.97 2.97 -7.85
CA ALA A 10 -2.76 1.79 -8.18
C ALA A 10 -1.85 0.56 -8.34
N ASP A 11 -0.76 0.67 -9.09
CA ASP A 11 0.18 -0.44 -9.27
C ASP A 11 0.81 -0.86 -7.94
N VAL A 12 1.13 0.11 -7.06
CA VAL A 12 1.65 -0.20 -5.71
C VAL A 12 0.60 -0.91 -4.86
N ALA A 13 -0.66 -0.47 -4.92
CA ALA A 13 -1.77 -1.10 -4.21
C ALA A 13 -1.95 -2.57 -4.65
N GLU A 14 -1.85 -2.84 -5.95
CA GLU A 14 -1.89 -4.19 -6.50
C GLU A 14 -0.71 -5.05 -6.01
N VAL A 15 0.52 -4.51 -6.05
CA VAL A 15 1.72 -5.24 -5.61
C VAL A 15 1.67 -5.61 -4.12
N LEU A 16 1.22 -4.68 -3.28
CA LEU A 16 1.12 -4.89 -1.84
C LEU A 16 -0.18 -5.60 -1.44
N ASN A 17 -1.09 -5.83 -2.39
CA ASN A 17 -2.43 -6.38 -2.16
C ASN A 17 -3.21 -5.61 -1.07
N ILE A 18 -3.21 -4.28 -1.18
CA ILE A 18 -3.94 -3.36 -0.28
C ILE A 18 -4.80 -2.40 -1.10
N SER A 19 -5.68 -1.65 -0.44
CA SER A 19 -6.48 -0.63 -1.11
C SER A 19 -5.65 0.59 -1.55
N ALA A 20 -6.14 1.32 -2.56
CA ALA A 20 -5.53 2.57 -3.01
C ALA A 20 -5.53 3.65 -1.90
N SER A 21 -6.54 3.65 -1.02
CA SER A 21 -6.61 4.56 0.14
C SER A 21 -5.52 4.24 1.16
N GLN A 22 -5.27 2.97 1.47
CA GLN A 22 -4.15 2.55 2.33
C GLN A 22 -2.81 2.95 1.71
N THR A 23 -2.62 2.73 0.40
CA THR A 23 -1.40 3.15 -0.31
C THR A 23 -1.20 4.66 -0.24
N TYR A 24 -2.26 5.46 -0.42
CA TYR A 24 -2.20 6.91 -0.26
C TYR A 24 -1.84 7.31 1.18
N ALA A 25 -2.37 6.63 2.19
CA ALA A 25 -2.03 6.87 3.58
C ALA A 25 -0.53 6.67 3.84
N LEU A 26 0.07 5.57 3.34
CA LEU A 26 1.51 5.32 3.45
C LEU A 26 2.37 6.45 2.87
N VAL A 27 1.94 7.02 1.73
CA VAL A 27 2.64 8.16 1.11
C VAL A 27 2.45 9.43 1.94
N ARG A 28 1.23 9.66 2.44
CA ARG A 28 0.89 10.85 3.24
C ARG A 28 1.60 10.88 4.58
N THR A 29 1.76 9.73 5.23
CA THR A 29 2.52 9.54 6.48
C THR A 29 4.03 9.49 6.25
N LYS A 30 4.47 9.52 4.98
CA LYS A 30 5.88 9.38 4.56
C LYS A 30 6.49 8.02 4.89
N GLN A 31 5.67 7.01 5.20
CA GLN A 31 6.14 5.63 5.37
C GLN A 31 6.60 5.03 4.04
N LEU A 32 5.94 5.40 2.94
CA LEU A 32 6.35 5.07 1.57
C LEU A 32 6.78 6.34 0.83
N LYS A 33 8.00 6.34 0.29
CA LYS A 33 8.56 7.50 -0.41
C LYS A 33 7.97 7.60 -1.82
N ALA A 34 7.36 8.74 -2.11
CA ALA A 34 6.83 9.07 -3.42
C ALA A 34 7.22 10.49 -3.84
N ILE A 35 7.25 10.72 -5.15
CA ILE A 35 7.37 12.06 -5.74
C ILE A 35 6.01 12.53 -6.23
N LYS A 36 5.74 13.83 -6.11
CA LYS A 36 4.54 14.46 -6.65
C LYS A 36 4.89 15.07 -8.00
N ILE A 37 4.26 14.59 -9.07
CA ILE A 37 4.54 15.01 -10.44
C ILE A 37 3.37 15.86 -10.98
N GLY A 38 3.71 17.06 -11.46
CA GLY A 38 2.80 17.96 -12.15
C GLY A 38 1.81 18.72 -11.24
N GLY A 39 1.14 19.72 -11.81
CA GLY A 39 0.20 20.60 -11.10
C GLY A 39 -1.10 19.92 -10.65
N ARG A 40 -1.42 18.72 -11.16
CA ARG A 40 -2.60 17.93 -10.77
C ARG A 40 -2.34 17.02 -9.55
N GLY A 41 -1.12 17.03 -9.02
CA GLY A 41 -0.78 16.36 -7.79
C GLY A 41 -0.79 14.83 -7.81
N GLN A 42 -0.41 14.24 -8.95
CA GLN A 42 -0.24 12.80 -9.04
C GLN A 42 1.01 12.37 -8.27
N TYR A 43 0.88 11.31 -7.48
CA TYR A 43 2.04 10.67 -6.85
C TYR A 43 2.59 9.55 -7.72
N ARG A 44 3.90 9.39 -7.69
CA ARG A 44 4.63 8.27 -8.28
C ARG A 44 5.62 7.71 -7.28
N VAL A 45 5.65 6.39 -7.16
CA VAL A 45 6.56 5.66 -6.29
C VAL A 45 7.64 5.04 -7.16
N GLU A 46 8.90 5.31 -6.87
CA GLU A 46 9.98 4.60 -7.56
C GLU A 46 10.02 3.15 -7.06
N ARG A 47 10.17 2.18 -7.97
CA ARG A 47 10.19 0.76 -7.65
C ARG A 47 11.18 0.43 -6.52
N GLU A 48 12.39 0.98 -6.58
CA GLU A 48 13.40 0.76 -5.55
C GLU A 48 12.95 1.25 -4.16
N GLN A 49 12.12 2.29 -4.07
CA GLN A 49 11.58 2.78 -2.81
C GLN A 49 10.49 1.86 -2.26
N LEU A 50 9.70 1.23 -3.15
CA LEU A 50 8.75 0.19 -2.76
C LEU A 50 9.48 -1.04 -2.20
N GLU A 51 10.52 -1.52 -2.89
CA GLU A 51 11.32 -2.65 -2.40
C GLU A 51 11.99 -2.34 -1.05
N LYS A 52 12.52 -1.13 -0.86
CA LYS A 52 13.06 -0.68 0.43
C LYS A 52 12.02 -0.63 1.54
N TYR A 53 10.79 -0.21 1.21
CA TYR A 53 9.69 -0.23 2.16
C TYR A 53 9.38 -1.67 2.59
N ILE A 54 9.25 -2.60 1.63
CA ILE A 54 8.99 -4.02 1.90
C ILE A 54 10.09 -4.61 2.77
N ALA A 55 11.36 -4.37 2.45
CA ALA A 55 12.49 -4.83 3.25
C ALA A 55 12.42 -4.32 4.70
N ARG A 56 12.14 -3.02 4.90
CA ARG A 56 11.97 -2.46 6.25
C ARG A 56 10.81 -3.11 7.00
N MET A 57 9.67 -3.35 6.34
CA MET A 57 8.52 -4.00 6.98
C MET A 57 8.84 -5.43 7.42
N TYR A 58 9.64 -6.18 6.64
CA TYR A 58 10.13 -7.49 7.07
C TYR A 58 11.02 -7.36 8.31
N GLU A 59 12.01 -6.46 8.31
CA GLU A 59 12.88 -6.25 9.47
C GLU A 59 12.10 -5.85 10.74
N GLU A 60 11.09 -4.97 10.61
CA GLU A 60 10.22 -4.58 11.72
C GLU A 60 9.39 -5.76 12.23
N THR A 61 8.89 -6.61 11.33
CA THR A 61 8.12 -7.82 11.68
C THR A 61 9.01 -8.84 12.39
N ASP A 62 10.20 -9.11 11.87
CA ASP A 62 11.16 -10.04 12.46
C ASP A 62 11.56 -9.58 13.87
N GLN A 63 11.89 -8.29 14.04
CA GLN A 63 12.20 -7.71 15.35
C GLN A 63 11.03 -7.86 16.34
N TYR A 64 9.80 -7.69 15.88
CA TYR A 64 8.62 -7.86 16.71
C TYR A 64 8.44 -9.32 17.15
N LEU A 65 8.58 -10.28 16.23
CA LEU A 65 8.45 -11.71 16.52
C LEU A 65 9.57 -12.21 17.45
N ASP A 66 10.81 -11.76 17.25
CA ASP A 66 11.94 -12.11 18.13
C ASP A 66 11.74 -11.56 19.55
N ALA A 67 11.18 -10.35 19.68
CA ALA A 67 10.85 -9.76 20.97
C ALA A 67 9.61 -10.39 21.63
N HIS A 68 8.71 -10.98 20.83
CA HIS A 68 7.44 -11.55 21.29
C HIS A 68 7.23 -12.99 20.76
N PRO A 69 8.08 -13.97 21.16
CA PRO A 69 8.09 -15.32 20.57
C PRO A 69 6.82 -16.15 20.79
N PHE A 70 5.89 -15.67 21.63
CA PHE A 70 4.61 -16.33 21.92
C PHE A 70 3.42 -15.38 21.81
N ALA A 71 3.58 -14.18 21.24
CA ALA A 71 2.40 -13.38 20.92
C ALA A 71 1.59 -14.13 19.87
N GLU A 72 0.32 -14.44 20.16
CA GLU A 72 -0.67 -14.61 19.11
C GLU A 72 -0.53 -13.37 18.23
N ILE A 73 -0.29 -13.56 16.92
CA ILE A 73 -0.16 -12.43 16.00
C ILE A 73 -1.54 -11.76 15.92
N GLU A 74 -1.84 -10.91 16.89
CA GLU A 74 -3.04 -10.08 16.92
C GLU A 74 -2.89 -9.03 15.82
N GLY A 75 -3.61 -9.23 14.71
CA GLY A 75 -3.68 -8.23 13.64
C GLY A 75 -3.89 -8.71 12.21
N VAL A 76 -4.01 -10.02 11.95
CA VAL A 76 -4.26 -10.51 10.57
C VAL A 76 -5.76 -10.52 10.21
N ASP A 77 -6.65 -10.21 11.15
CA ASP A 77 -8.11 -10.40 10.97
C ASP A 77 -8.90 -9.19 10.41
N ASP A 78 -8.26 -8.11 9.95
CA ASP A 78 -8.99 -6.88 9.53
C ASP A 78 -8.69 -6.37 8.10
N VAL A 79 -8.31 -7.27 7.17
CA VAL A 79 -8.17 -6.92 5.73
C VAL A 79 -9.25 -7.55 4.83
N ALA A 80 -10.17 -8.33 5.39
CA ALA A 80 -11.22 -9.02 4.63
C ALA A 80 -12.67 -8.58 4.94
N SER A 81 -12.88 -7.38 5.50
CA SER A 81 -14.21 -6.82 5.80
C SER A 81 -14.45 -5.49 5.04
N GLY A 82 -14.43 -5.55 3.71
CA GLY A 82 -14.67 -4.37 2.88
C GLY A 82 -15.11 -4.65 1.44
N THR A 83 -15.83 -5.75 1.20
CA THR A 83 -16.43 -6.01 -0.11
C THR A 83 -17.75 -5.23 -0.26
N GLN A 84 -17.72 -4.27 -1.20
CA GLN A 84 -18.80 -3.77 -2.06
C GLN A 84 -19.94 -2.92 -1.46
N SER A 85 -19.91 -1.62 -1.77
CA SER A 85 -21.08 -0.93 -2.31
C SER A 85 -20.63 -0.03 -3.45
N ASN A 86 -20.53 -0.61 -4.64
CA ASN A 86 -20.53 0.18 -5.87
C ASN A 86 -21.99 0.24 -6.33
N ASP A 87 -22.76 1.12 -5.69
CA ASP A 87 -24.11 1.48 -6.13
C ASP A 87 -23.95 2.32 -7.40
N VAL A 88 -24.26 1.73 -8.54
CA VAL A 88 -24.39 2.44 -9.82
C VAL A 88 -25.81 3.00 -9.85
N PRO A 89 -26.03 4.32 -9.80
CA PRO A 89 -27.38 4.84 -10.00
C PRO A 89 -27.80 4.58 -11.45
N GLU A 90 -28.76 3.67 -11.60
CA GLU A 90 -29.50 3.43 -12.83
C GLU A 90 -30.35 4.67 -13.12
N ALA A 91 -29.84 5.56 -13.98
CA ALA A 91 -30.63 6.61 -14.59
C ALA A 91 -31.02 6.17 -15.99
N THR A 92 -32.29 5.81 -16.21
CA THR A 92 -33.09 6.10 -17.42
C THR A 92 -34.51 5.52 -17.25
N GLY A 93 -35.53 6.38 -17.32
CA GLY A 93 -36.95 5.99 -17.38
C GLY A 93 -37.88 7.06 -16.84
#